data_AF-A0A7S3DXH0-F1
#
_entry.id   AF-A0A7S3DXH0-F1
#
_cell.length_a   1.000
_cell.length_b   1.000
_cell.length_c   1.000
_cell.angle_alpha   90.00
_cell.angle_beta   90.00
_cell.angle_gamma   90.00
#
_symmetry.space_group_name_H-M   'P 1'
#
loop_
_entity.id
_entity.type
_entity.pdbx_description
1 polymer ?
#
loop_
_entity_poly.entity_id
_entity_poly.type
_entity_poly.pdbx_seq_one_letter_code
_entity_poly.pdbx_strand_id
1 'polypeptide(L)'
;IISLCHLLHHQSKQMKVLVLSLIFGVLSALALTPPKTKRANRLSVAMSNNHEMPNPTNHPFCDLPGDPSLIMTTNVDLGDKKLGIMKGISKAISEHTGKPESYVAVSINDKADVIFGGSDAPTALACMYSIGAIAMESNGAITKAVTDLLADFGVDEARIYINFFDVPRANVGWSRRTFAG
;
A
#
# COMPACT_ATOMS: atom_id res chain seq x y z
N ILE A 1 -50.78 2.20 1.66
CA ILE A 1 -49.44 1.59 1.84
C ILE A 1 -49.45 0.07 1.61
N ILE A 2 -50.45 -0.69 2.09
CA ILE A 2 -50.48 -2.16 1.92
C ILE A 2 -50.72 -2.62 0.46
N SER A 3 -51.51 -1.89 -0.34
CA SER A 3 -51.81 -2.28 -1.73
C SER A 3 -50.64 -2.12 -2.72
N LEU A 4 -49.71 -1.19 -2.44
CA LEU A 4 -48.54 -0.95 -3.30
C LEU A 4 -47.40 -1.96 -3.03
N CYS A 5 -47.31 -2.50 -1.81
CA CYS A 5 -46.32 -3.53 -1.46
C CYS A 5 -46.62 -4.90 -2.09
N HIS A 6 -47.91 -5.25 -2.27
CA HIS A 6 -48.28 -6.52 -2.88
C HIS A 6 -47.99 -6.57 -4.40
N LEU A 7 -48.07 -5.42 -5.09
CA LEU A 7 -47.85 -5.32 -6.52
C LEU A 7 -46.35 -5.39 -6.89
N LEU A 8 -45.47 -4.84 -6.05
CA LEU A 8 -44.02 -4.87 -6.26
C LEU A 8 -43.40 -6.25 -5.97
N HIS A 9 -43.98 -7.01 -5.04
CA HIS A 9 -43.51 -8.38 -4.74
C HIS A 9 -43.89 -9.39 -5.83
N HIS A 10 -44.99 -9.15 -6.56
CA HIS A 10 -45.42 -10.00 -7.68
C HIS A 10 -44.54 -9.80 -8.94
N GLN A 11 -44.06 -8.58 -9.20
CA GLN A 11 -43.19 -8.28 -10.36
C GLN A 11 -41.75 -8.83 -10.20
N SER A 12 -41.26 -8.96 -8.97
CA SER A 12 -39.92 -9.51 -8.68
C SER A 12 -39.79 -11.03 -8.98
N LYS A 13 -40.87 -11.80 -8.80
CA LYS A 13 -40.87 -13.25 -9.02
C LYS A 13 -40.93 -13.64 -10.50
N GLN A 14 -41.67 -12.89 -11.32
CA GLN A 14 -41.79 -13.16 -12.76
C GLN A 14 -40.49 -12.86 -13.53
N MET A 15 -39.73 -11.85 -13.10
CA MET A 15 -38.48 -11.46 -13.78
C MET A 15 -37.30 -12.42 -13.50
N LYS A 16 -37.32 -13.16 -12.38
CA LYS A 16 -36.26 -14.13 -12.05
C LYS A 16 -36.41 -15.48 -12.76
N VAL A 17 -37.64 -15.88 -13.10
CA VAL A 17 -37.92 -17.15 -13.79
C VAL A 17 -37.58 -17.05 -15.29
N LEU A 18 -37.73 -15.86 -15.88
CA LEU A 18 -37.47 -15.62 -17.30
C LEU A 18 -35.98 -15.59 -17.66
N VAL A 19 -35.11 -15.15 -16.74
CA VAL A 19 -33.65 -15.07 -16.98
C VAL A 19 -32.95 -16.42 -16.80
N LEU A 20 -33.50 -17.33 -15.99
CA LEU A 20 -32.86 -18.62 -15.69
C LEU A 20 -33.03 -19.66 -16.82
N SER A 21 -33.99 -19.48 -17.73
CA SER A 21 -34.29 -20.45 -18.81
C SER A 21 -33.57 -20.17 -20.14
N LEU A 22 -32.90 -19.01 -20.28
CA LEU A 22 -32.23 -18.61 -21.52
C LEU A 22 -30.72 -18.88 -21.55
N ILE A 23 -30.10 -19.25 -20.42
CA ILE A 23 -28.64 -19.48 -20.35
C ILE A 23 -28.30 -21.00 -20.37
N PHE A 24 -29.29 -21.87 -20.15
CA PHE A 24 -29.11 -23.34 -20.14
C PHE A 24 -29.33 -24.04 -21.48
N GLY A 25 -29.65 -23.31 -22.55
CA GLY A 25 -29.87 -23.88 -23.88
C GLY A 25 -28.91 -23.28 -24.89
N VAL A 26 -28.18 -24.16 -25.59
CA VAL A 26 -27.36 -23.85 -26.78
C VAL A 26 -25.96 -23.32 -26.47
N LEU A 27 -25.01 -24.23 -26.20
CA LEU A 27 -24.07 -24.66 -27.26
C LEU A 27 -23.24 -25.85 -26.78
N SER A 28 -23.53 -27.00 -27.37
CA SER A 28 -22.85 -28.27 -27.15
C SER A 28 -21.88 -28.52 -28.31
N ALA A 29 -20.80 -29.24 -28.00
CA ALA A 29 -19.87 -29.96 -28.90
C ALA A 29 -18.83 -29.16 -29.71
N LEU A 30 -17.54 -29.36 -29.41
CA LEU A 30 -16.70 -30.36 -30.08
C LEU A 30 -15.31 -30.48 -29.40
N ALA A 31 -15.06 -31.61 -28.75
CA ALA A 31 -13.74 -31.97 -28.22
C ALA A 31 -12.98 -32.80 -29.27
N LEU A 32 -11.76 -32.38 -29.62
CA LEU A 32 -10.78 -33.19 -30.35
C LEU A 32 -9.39 -32.97 -29.74
N THR A 33 -8.80 -34.02 -29.20
CA THR A 33 -7.42 -34.11 -28.66
C THR A 33 -6.42 -34.60 -29.74
N PRO A 34 -5.09 -34.48 -29.54
CA PRO A 34 -4.10 -34.21 -30.58
C PRO A 34 -3.27 -35.43 -31.01
N PRO A 35 -2.39 -35.33 -32.05
CA PRO A 35 -1.31 -36.29 -32.27
C PRO A 35 0.07 -35.83 -31.76
N LYS A 36 0.86 -36.81 -31.32
CA LYS A 36 2.24 -36.74 -30.79
C LYS A 36 3.30 -36.74 -31.91
N THR A 37 4.55 -36.45 -31.50
CA THR A 37 5.91 -36.79 -32.07
C THR A 37 6.71 -35.55 -32.54
N LYS A 38 8.02 -35.36 -32.30
CA LYS A 38 9.16 -36.19 -31.81
C LYS A 38 10.31 -35.28 -31.28
N ARG A 39 11.13 -35.84 -30.36
CA ARG A 39 12.58 -35.63 -30.05
C ARG A 39 13.40 -34.79 -31.07
N ALA A 40 14.49 -34.08 -30.76
CA ALA A 40 15.35 -33.86 -29.59
C ALA A 40 16.31 -32.71 -29.93
N ASN A 41 16.77 -31.91 -28.96
CA ASN A 41 18.21 -31.68 -28.83
C ASN A 41 18.61 -31.22 -27.42
N ARG A 42 19.54 -31.97 -26.84
CA ARG A 42 20.32 -31.64 -25.65
C ARG A 42 21.36 -30.60 -26.06
N LEU A 43 21.42 -29.49 -25.33
CA LEU A 43 22.69 -28.81 -25.05
C LEU A 43 22.64 -28.34 -23.60
N SER A 44 23.32 -29.11 -22.76
CA SER A 44 23.58 -28.82 -21.37
C SER A 44 24.64 -27.73 -21.28
N VAL A 45 24.28 -26.56 -20.75
CA VAL A 45 25.24 -25.67 -20.08
C VAL A 45 24.86 -25.68 -18.60
N ALA A 46 25.81 -26.15 -17.81
CA ALA A 46 25.67 -26.33 -16.38
C ALA A 46 25.92 -25.01 -15.64
N MET A 47 25.05 -24.76 -14.65
CA MET A 47 25.36 -24.21 -13.33
C MET A 47 25.91 -22.77 -13.26
N SER A 48 24.99 -21.84 -13.01
CA SER A 48 25.14 -20.94 -11.86
C SER A 48 23.80 -20.87 -11.15
N ASN A 49 23.56 -21.84 -10.27
CA ASN A 49 22.44 -21.77 -9.34
C ASN A 49 22.84 -20.78 -8.24
N ASN A 50 22.60 -19.50 -8.47
CA ASN A 50 22.35 -18.60 -7.36
C ASN A 50 21.03 -19.08 -6.75
N HIS A 51 21.14 -19.87 -5.69
CA HIS A 51 19.99 -20.20 -4.86
C HIS A 51 19.56 -18.91 -4.15
N GLU A 52 18.76 -18.12 -4.84
CA GLU A 52 17.99 -17.06 -4.23
C GLU A 52 16.99 -17.76 -3.30
N MET A 53 17.30 -17.74 -2.01
CA MET A 53 16.37 -18.17 -0.98
C MET A 53 15.06 -17.42 -1.21
N PRO A 54 13.89 -18.08 -1.28
CA PRO A 54 12.63 -17.36 -1.32
C PRO A 54 12.54 -16.52 -0.04
N ASN A 55 12.56 -15.20 -0.19
CA ASN A 55 12.46 -14.27 0.92
C ASN A 55 11.11 -14.53 1.64
N PRO A 56 11.09 -14.91 2.92
CA PRO A 56 9.87 -15.35 3.62
C PRO A 56 8.87 -14.22 3.91
N THR A 57 9.01 -13.04 3.31
CA THR A 57 8.23 -11.85 3.65
C THR A 57 7.39 -11.30 2.50
N ASN A 58 6.98 -12.12 1.52
CA ASN A 58 5.99 -11.66 0.54
C ASN A 58 4.68 -11.36 1.27
N HIS A 59 4.48 -10.08 1.57
CA HIS A 59 3.34 -9.55 2.28
C HIS A 59 2.20 -9.33 1.27
N PRO A 60 0.94 -9.66 1.60
CA PRO A 60 -0.17 -9.77 0.64
C PRO A 60 -0.53 -8.51 -0.16
N PHE A 61 0.12 -7.36 0.08
CA PHE A 61 -0.28 -6.06 -0.47
C PHE A 61 0.83 -5.32 -1.26
N CYS A 62 2.11 -5.70 -1.19
CA CYS A 62 3.17 -5.12 -2.03
C CYS A 62 4.47 -5.96 -2.01
N ASP A 63 4.79 -6.62 -3.13
CA ASP A 63 6.03 -7.42 -3.28
C ASP A 63 7.24 -6.61 -3.80
N LEU A 64 7.10 -5.30 -3.99
CA LEU A 64 8.17 -4.49 -4.58
C LEU A 64 9.22 -4.12 -3.53
N PRO A 65 10.50 -4.54 -3.67
CA PRO A 65 11.57 -4.07 -2.80
C PRO A 65 11.73 -2.56 -2.99
N GLY A 66 11.86 -1.84 -1.88
CA GLY A 66 12.26 -0.44 -1.86
C GLY A 66 11.54 0.46 -0.88
N ASP A 67 11.96 1.71 -0.92
CA ASP A 67 11.67 2.82 -0.01
C ASP A 67 10.18 3.00 0.28
N PRO A 68 9.80 3.06 1.56
CA PRO A 68 9.10 4.25 2.00
C PRO A 68 9.92 5.08 2.98
N SER A 69 10.06 6.37 2.68
CA SER A 69 10.74 7.33 3.53
C SER A 69 9.76 8.39 3.99
N LEU A 70 9.77 8.71 5.27
CA LEU A 70 9.00 9.81 5.84
C LEU A 70 9.95 10.83 6.46
N ILE A 71 9.85 12.07 5.98
CA ILE A 71 10.61 13.22 6.49
C ILE A 71 9.60 14.17 7.12
N MET A 72 9.77 14.44 8.42
CA MET A 72 8.89 15.33 9.17
C MET A 72 9.66 16.51 9.74
N THR A 73 9.06 17.69 9.69
CA THR A 73 9.52 18.90 10.36
C THR A 73 8.46 19.35 11.35
N THR A 74 8.85 19.68 12.58
CA THR A 74 7.95 20.17 13.62
C THR A 74 8.63 21.25 14.46
N ASN A 75 7.83 22.17 14.98
CA ASN A 75 8.29 23.19 15.93
C ASN A 75 8.35 22.69 17.38
N VAL A 76 7.91 21.46 17.65
CA VAL A 76 7.93 20.89 19.00
C VAL A 76 9.30 20.32 19.34
N ASP A 77 9.68 20.41 20.62
CA ASP A 77 10.82 19.68 21.20
C ASP A 77 10.38 18.25 21.56
N LEU A 78 10.89 17.26 20.84
CA LEU A 78 10.56 15.86 21.10
C LEU A 78 11.43 15.21 22.18
N GLY A 79 12.54 15.85 22.56
CA GLY A 79 13.49 15.36 23.56
C GLY A 79 13.91 13.90 23.36
N ASP A 80 14.01 13.17 24.47
CA ASP A 80 14.44 11.76 24.49
C ASP A 80 13.43 10.81 23.84
N LYS A 81 12.18 11.25 23.66
CA LYS A 81 11.11 10.44 23.05
C LYS A 81 11.20 10.42 21.51
N LYS A 82 11.99 11.30 20.89
CA LYS A 82 12.15 11.41 19.43
C LYS A 82 12.43 10.06 18.75
N LEU A 83 13.35 9.26 19.30
CA LEU A 83 13.68 7.95 18.75
C LEU A 83 12.50 6.96 18.84
N GLY A 84 11.72 7.02 19.92
CA GLY A 84 10.52 6.20 20.08
C GLY A 84 9.47 6.53 19.02
N ILE A 85 9.26 7.83 18.74
CA ILE A 85 8.34 8.29 17.69
C ILE A 85 8.82 7.81 16.32
N MET A 86 10.10 7.98 15.99
CA MET A 86 10.65 7.51 14.71
C MET A 86 10.42 6.01 14.50
N LYS A 87 10.62 5.19 15.54
CA LYS A 87 10.35 3.75 15.50
C LYS A 87 8.85 3.44 15.36
N GLY A 88 8.00 4.18 16.05
CA GLY A 88 6.54 4.06 15.93
C GLY A 88 6.05 4.34 14.51
N ILE A 89 6.55 5.42 13.89
CA ILE A 89 6.26 5.77 12.51
C ILE A 89 6.78 4.70 11.55
N SER A 90 8.03 4.23 11.74
CA SER A 90 8.65 3.18 10.92
C SER A 90 7.80 1.91 10.89
N LYS A 91 7.37 1.45 12.07
CA LYS A 91 6.48 0.30 12.23
C LYS A 91 5.14 0.51 11.53
N ALA A 92 4.49 1.65 11.75
CA ALA A 92 3.20 1.94 11.13
C ALA A 92 3.28 1.98 9.60
N ILE A 93 4.36 2.55 9.04
CA ILE A 93 4.61 2.53 7.60
C ILE A 93 4.74 1.10 7.10
N SER A 94 5.55 0.26 7.75
CA SER A 94 5.72 -1.14 7.34
C SER A 94 4.40 -1.90 7.37
N GLU A 95 3.63 -1.77 8.45
CA GLU A 95 2.33 -2.43 8.63
C GLU A 95 1.31 -2.03 7.56
N HIS A 96 1.21 -0.74 7.24
CA HIS A 96 0.18 -0.21 6.33
C HIS A 96 0.57 -0.16 4.86
N THR A 97 1.86 -0.21 4.54
CA THR A 97 2.33 -0.35 3.15
C THR A 97 2.56 -1.82 2.76
N GLY A 98 2.69 -2.71 3.75
CA GLY A 98 3.09 -4.10 3.54
C GLY A 98 4.55 -4.28 3.16
N LYS A 99 5.35 -3.21 3.15
CA LYS A 99 6.78 -3.29 2.81
C LYS A 99 7.59 -3.68 4.05
N PRO A 100 8.66 -4.47 3.91
CA PRO A 100 9.50 -4.81 5.05
C PRO A 100 10.06 -3.57 5.73
N GLU A 101 10.01 -3.52 7.06
CA GLU A 101 10.53 -2.38 7.85
C GLU A 101 12.02 -2.11 7.56
N SER A 102 12.78 -3.13 7.14
CA SER A 102 14.17 -2.97 6.70
C SER A 102 14.39 -2.03 5.51
N TYR A 103 13.32 -1.67 4.79
CA TYR A 103 13.34 -0.67 3.71
C TYR A 103 12.80 0.69 4.14
N VAL A 104 12.30 0.85 5.37
CA VAL A 104 11.68 2.08 5.84
C VAL A 104 12.74 3.01 6.43
N ALA A 105 12.65 4.30 6.06
CA ALA A 105 13.48 5.35 6.64
C ALA A 105 12.61 6.45 7.23
N VAL A 106 12.95 6.93 8.43
CA VAL A 106 12.25 8.05 9.08
C VAL A 106 13.27 9.08 9.53
N SER A 107 13.00 10.35 9.20
CA SER A 107 13.79 11.49 9.67
C SER A 107 12.86 12.55 10.25
N ILE A 108 13.24 13.10 11.41
CA ILE A 108 12.50 14.17 12.08
C ILE A 108 13.43 15.35 12.35
N ASN A 109 13.06 16.52 11.85
CA ASN A 109 13.63 17.82 12.20
C ASN A 109 12.71 18.50 13.23
N ASP A 110 13.03 18.35 14.51
CA ASP A 110 12.30 18.94 15.64
C ASP A 110 12.92 20.30 16.03
N LYS A 111 12.20 21.10 16.83
CA LYS A 111 12.61 22.47 17.22
C LYS A 111 12.84 23.42 16.03
N ALA A 112 12.20 23.15 14.89
CA ALA A 112 12.31 23.97 13.71
C ALA A 112 11.34 25.17 13.76
N ASP A 113 11.65 26.24 13.03
CA ASP A 113 10.71 27.34 12.83
C ASP A 113 9.59 26.89 11.87
N VAL A 114 8.40 26.62 12.41
CA VAL A 114 7.21 26.21 11.65
C VAL A 114 5.99 26.97 12.16
N ILE A 115 5.23 27.55 11.23
CA ILE A 115 3.90 28.09 11.50
C ILE A 115 2.87 27.34 10.66
N PHE A 116 1.66 27.21 11.19
CA PHE A 116 0.51 26.65 10.48
C PHE A 116 -0.70 27.54 10.71
N GLY A 117 -1.36 27.96 9.63
CA GLY A 117 -2.51 28.88 9.70
C GLY A 117 -2.17 30.23 10.31
N GLY A 118 -0.92 30.70 10.18
CA GLY A 118 -0.46 31.98 10.77
C GLY A 118 -0.14 31.93 12.27
N SER A 119 -0.19 30.75 12.91
CA SER A 119 0.16 30.57 14.32
C SER A 119 1.37 29.64 14.48
N ASP A 120 2.20 29.94 15.47
CA ASP A 120 3.34 29.17 15.97
C ASP A 120 2.96 28.09 17.00
N ALA A 121 1.68 27.85 17.24
CA ALA A 121 1.23 26.72 18.05
C ALA A 121 1.78 25.38 17.50
N PRO A 122 1.92 24.32 18.33
CA PRO A 122 2.46 23.03 17.92
C PRO A 122 1.90 22.52 16.59
N THR A 123 2.78 22.14 15.67
CA THR A 123 2.41 21.68 14.32
C THR A 123 3.48 20.73 13.76
N ALA A 124 3.09 19.90 12.79
CA ALA A 124 4.01 19.05 12.05
C ALA A 124 3.69 19.02 10.55
N LEU A 125 4.73 19.08 9.72
CA LEU A 125 4.65 18.93 8.27
C LEU A 125 5.52 17.76 7.86
N ALA A 126 4.95 16.82 7.12
CA ALA A 126 5.68 15.64 6.65
C ALA A 126 5.50 15.41 5.16
N CYS A 127 6.52 14.80 4.56
CA CYS A 127 6.45 14.23 3.22
C CYS A 127 6.82 12.75 3.32
N MET A 128 5.99 11.90 2.74
CA MET A 128 6.25 10.49 2.57
C MET A 128 6.43 10.16 1.09
N TYR A 129 7.53 9.51 0.76
CA TYR A 129 7.84 9.03 -0.58
C TYR A 129 7.82 7.51 -0.56
N SER A 130 7.19 6.88 -1.55
CA SER A 130 7.25 5.42 -1.69
C SER A 130 7.13 4.96 -3.12
N ILE A 131 7.72 3.82 -3.42
CA ILE A 131 7.52 3.11 -4.69
C ILE A 131 6.24 2.29 -4.58
N GLY A 132 5.13 2.79 -5.12
CA GLY A 132 3.81 2.22 -4.91
C GLY A 132 3.34 2.31 -3.45
N ALA A 133 2.33 1.53 -3.09
CA ALA A 133 1.72 1.50 -1.74
C ALA A 133 1.20 2.86 -1.21
N ILE A 134 1.01 3.83 -2.11
CA ILE A 134 0.32 5.10 -1.84
C ILE A 134 -1.14 4.94 -2.24
N ALA A 135 -2.03 4.87 -1.25
CA ALA A 135 -3.46 4.66 -1.45
C ALA A 135 -4.27 5.29 -0.30
N MET A 136 -5.56 5.53 -0.52
CA MET A 136 -6.42 6.17 0.48
C MET A 136 -6.38 5.48 1.86
N GLU A 137 -6.42 4.15 1.88
CA GLU A 137 -6.40 3.35 3.11
C GLU A 137 -5.04 3.42 3.83
N SER A 138 -3.94 3.13 3.13
CA SER A 138 -2.59 3.15 3.71
C SER A 138 -2.20 4.55 4.18
N ASN A 139 -2.48 5.57 3.36
CA ASN A 139 -2.21 6.96 3.70
C ASN A 139 -3.00 7.39 4.95
N GLY A 140 -4.30 7.08 5.02
CA GLY A 140 -5.13 7.40 6.18
C GLY A 140 -4.65 6.74 7.46
N ALA A 141 -4.26 5.47 7.39
CA ALA A 141 -3.76 4.73 8.55
C ALA A 141 -2.41 5.27 9.06
N ILE A 142 -1.49 5.61 8.15
CA ILE A 142 -0.20 6.22 8.48
C ILE A 142 -0.40 7.62 9.07
N THR A 143 -1.28 8.44 8.47
CA THR A 143 -1.64 9.75 9.03
C THR A 143 -2.17 9.62 10.45
N LYS A 144 -3.09 8.68 10.69
CA LYS A 144 -3.61 8.43 12.04
C LYS A 144 -2.49 8.06 13.02
N ALA A 145 -1.59 7.14 12.63
CA ALA A 145 -0.50 6.71 13.50
C ALA A 145 0.47 7.86 13.85
N VAL A 146 0.82 8.71 12.87
CA VAL A 146 1.67 9.90 13.12
C VAL A 146 0.96 10.88 14.05
N THR A 147 -0.33 11.15 13.84
CA THR A 147 -1.13 12.01 14.71
C THR A 147 -1.17 11.49 16.14
N ASP A 148 -1.48 10.19 16.32
CA ASP A 148 -1.54 9.58 17.65
C ASP A 148 -0.19 9.69 18.40
N LEU A 149 0.94 9.51 17.70
CA LEU A 149 2.29 9.61 18.28
C LEU A 149 2.68 11.02 18.69
N LEU A 150 2.11 12.05 18.07
CA LEU A 150 2.38 13.45 18.37
C LEU A 150 1.38 14.08 19.36
N ALA A 151 0.28 13.39 19.66
CA ALA A 151 -0.77 13.89 20.56
C ALA A 151 -0.22 14.25 21.96
N ASP A 152 0.68 13.42 22.51
CA ASP A 152 1.33 13.64 23.81
C ASP A 152 2.23 14.89 23.85
N PHE A 153 2.52 15.48 22.68
CA PHE A 153 3.34 16.67 22.51
C PHE A 153 2.52 17.94 22.23
N GLY A 154 1.18 17.84 22.34
CA GLY A 154 0.26 18.96 22.16
C GLY A 154 0.07 19.39 20.71
N VAL A 155 0.50 18.58 19.74
CA VAL A 155 0.21 18.82 18.33
C VAL A 155 -1.24 18.44 18.04
N ASP A 156 -2.05 19.44 17.70
CA ASP A 156 -3.43 19.24 17.30
C ASP A 156 -3.52 18.50 15.95
N GLU A 157 -4.45 17.56 15.81
CA GLU A 157 -4.59 16.73 14.60
C GLU A 157 -4.86 17.55 13.33
N ALA A 158 -5.56 18.69 13.45
CA ALA A 158 -5.83 19.59 12.33
C ALA A 158 -4.61 20.44 11.94
N ARG A 159 -3.51 20.37 12.70
CA ARG A 159 -2.25 21.07 12.46
C ARG A 159 -1.15 20.13 11.94
N ILE A 160 -1.53 19.01 11.35
CA ILE A 160 -0.62 18.03 10.76
C ILE A 160 -0.94 17.87 9.28
N TYR A 161 0.06 18.07 8.41
CA TYR A 161 -0.01 17.65 7.01
C TYR A 161 1.01 16.57 6.72
N ILE A 162 0.57 15.56 5.95
CA ILE A 162 1.45 14.56 5.35
C ILE A 162 1.17 14.51 3.85
N ASN A 163 2.17 14.87 3.06
CA ASN A 163 2.11 14.76 1.61
C ASN A 163 2.66 13.40 1.18
N PHE A 164 1.88 12.64 0.41
CA PHE A 164 2.27 11.31 -0.06
C PHE A 164 2.65 11.37 -1.54
N PHE A 165 3.81 10.83 -1.89
CA PHE A 165 4.34 10.81 -3.24
C PHE A 165 4.62 9.37 -3.68
N ASP A 166 3.92 8.92 -4.72
CA ASP A 166 4.27 7.68 -5.42
C ASP A 166 5.42 7.97 -6.40
N VAL A 167 6.55 7.31 -6.20
CA VAL A 167 7.80 7.56 -6.91
C VAL A 167 8.12 6.38 -7.85
N PRO A 168 8.33 6.63 -9.16
CA PRO A 168 8.77 5.59 -10.08
C PRO A 168 10.09 4.93 -9.62
N ARG A 169 10.22 3.62 -9.84
CA ARG A 169 11.41 2.83 -9.46
C ARG A 169 12.74 3.41 -9.96
N ALA A 170 12.75 4.02 -11.15
CA ALA A 170 13.94 4.63 -11.76
C ALA A 170 14.38 5.92 -11.05
N ASN A 171 13.49 6.52 -10.23
CA ASN A 171 13.73 7.79 -9.55
C ASN A 171 14.13 7.60 -8.07
N VAL A 172 14.36 6.35 -7.64
CA VAL A 172 14.82 6.03 -6.28
C VAL A 172 16.14 5.27 -6.37
N GLY A 173 17.20 5.89 -5.85
CA GLY A 173 18.54 5.32 -5.78
C GLY A 173 18.77 4.52 -4.50
N TRP A 174 19.32 3.33 -4.62
CA TRP A 174 19.72 2.49 -3.49
C TRP A 174 20.85 1.53 -3.89
N SER A 175 21.79 1.27 -2.99
CA SER A 175 22.87 0.31 -3.21
C SER A 175 23.63 0.51 -4.54
N ARG A 176 23.99 1.76 -4.85
CA ARG A 176 24.75 2.19 -6.04
C ARG A 176 24.02 2.03 -7.39
N ARG A 177 22.70 1.79 -7.39
CA ARG A 177 21.86 1.69 -8.58
C ARG A 177 20.47 2.26 -8.30
N THR A 178 19.53 2.11 -9.23
CA THR A 178 18.11 2.44 -8.98
C THR A 178 17.30 1.18 -8.71
N PHE A 179 16.06 1.33 -8.24
CA PHE A 179 15.15 0.19 -8.15
C PHE A 179 14.70 -0.33 -9.52
N ALA A 180 14.91 0.40 -10.61
CA ALA A 180 14.62 -0.06 -11.97
C ALA A 180 15.70 -0.97 -12.57
N GLY A 181 16.93 -0.95 -12.03
CA GLY A 181 18.11 -1.61 -12.60
C GLY A 181 19.37 -0.83 -12.30
#